data_AF-A0A353CZY9-F1
#
_entry.id   AF-A0A353CZY9-F1
#
_cell.length_a   1.000
_cell.length_b   1.000
_cell.length_c   1.000
_cell.angle_alpha   90.00
_cell.angle_beta   90.00
_cell.angle_gamma   90.00
#
_symmetry.space_group_name_H-M   'P 1'
#
loop_
_entity.id
_entity.type
_entity.pdbx_description
1 polymer ?
#
loop_
_entity_poly.entity_id
_entity_poly.type
_entity_poly.pdbx_seq_one_letter_code
_entity_poly.pdbx_strand_id
1 'polypeptide(L)'
;MDNNSKYLLDIIAQESRLPEINADACVYTSVDKADCKDCVDACPKHAWVLDAYALGLDTDACDGCGLCVPACPSGALHIHFPWAIRTFGGLQIALFACEFSDIDEETGTLPCIHALGLRQLLLMYNAGIQHLLVATAECEGCTRHRPTGIQHQLKQLNRLLDDRNKPPMNILDRSSQVWKTIFNRDEVISQGTQMPRRHFLRGGGQLLRRQLVVADPLNLPEGRTAPPGQLLPAADDNV
;
A
#
# COMPACT_ATOMS: atom_id res chain seq x y z
N MET A 1 -9.90 31.43 0.15
CA MET A 1 -9.23 30.40 0.97
C MET A 1 -7.93 31.02 1.45
N ASP A 2 -7.77 31.20 2.75
CA ASP A 2 -6.62 31.89 3.32
C ASP A 2 -5.31 31.14 3.04
N ASN A 3 -4.26 31.88 2.72
CA ASN A 3 -2.94 31.34 2.34
C ASN A 3 -2.36 30.41 3.43
N ASN A 4 -2.72 30.67 4.69
CA ASN A 4 -2.29 29.88 5.85
C ASN A 4 -3.00 28.52 5.94
N SER A 5 -4.28 28.43 5.54
CA SER A 5 -5.00 27.15 5.51
C SER A 5 -4.53 26.26 4.36
N LYS A 6 -4.15 26.85 3.23
CA LYS A 6 -3.56 26.09 2.12
C LYS A 6 -2.20 25.50 2.52
N TYR A 7 -1.34 26.29 3.15
CA TYR A 7 -0.04 25.85 3.66
C TYR A 7 -0.15 24.70 4.68
N LEU A 8 -1.09 24.78 5.62
CA LEU A 8 -1.36 23.71 6.58
C LEU A 8 -1.88 22.43 5.94
N LEU A 9 -2.74 22.53 4.92
CA LEU A 9 -3.24 21.37 4.18
C LEU A 9 -2.13 20.71 3.36
N ASP A 10 -1.23 21.50 2.77
CA ASP A 10 -0.10 20.99 1.99
C ASP A 10 0.88 20.22 2.89
N ILE A 11 1.16 20.70 4.12
CA ILE A 11 2.00 19.99 5.10
C ILE A 11 1.36 18.66 5.51
N ILE A 12 0.08 18.65 5.88
CA ILE A 12 -0.64 17.43 6.29
C ILE A 12 -0.69 16.42 5.13
N ALA A 13 -0.89 16.90 3.90
CA ALA A 13 -0.88 16.06 2.71
C ALA A 13 0.51 15.49 2.37
N GLN A 14 1.59 16.14 2.80
CA GLN A 14 2.96 15.69 2.61
C GLN A 14 3.38 14.69 3.71
N GLU A 15 3.06 14.95 4.97
CA GLU A 15 3.29 14.02 6.09
C GLU A 15 2.51 12.72 5.93
N SER A 16 1.29 12.75 5.38
CA SER A 16 0.48 11.55 5.15
C SER A 16 1.05 10.59 4.10
N ARG A 17 2.08 10.99 3.34
CA ARG A 17 2.78 10.15 2.35
C ARG A 17 4.06 9.52 2.91
N LEU A 18 4.43 9.82 4.15
CA LEU A 18 5.62 9.26 4.76
C LEU A 18 5.34 7.84 5.26
N PRO A 19 6.33 6.93 5.18
CA PRO A 19 6.19 5.60 5.76
C PRO A 19 6.17 5.68 7.29
N GLU A 20 5.24 4.95 7.90
CA GLU A 20 5.14 4.76 9.34
C GLU A 20 5.90 3.49 9.76
N ILE A 21 6.53 3.54 10.95
CA ILE A 21 7.24 2.41 11.54
C ILE A 21 6.41 1.81 12.67
N ASN A 22 6.06 0.54 12.55
CA ASN A 22 5.57 -0.26 13.65
C ASN A 22 6.76 -0.83 14.45
N ALA A 23 7.07 -0.18 15.58
CA ALA A 23 8.21 -0.57 16.43
C ALA A 23 8.12 -2.03 16.91
N ASP A 24 6.93 -2.54 17.21
CA ASP A 24 6.74 -3.92 17.69
C ASP A 24 7.10 -4.98 16.63
N ALA A 25 7.05 -4.62 15.34
CA ALA A 25 7.42 -5.49 14.23
C ALA A 25 8.85 -5.25 13.74
N CYS A 26 9.51 -4.18 14.18
CA CYS A 26 10.88 -3.87 13.77
C CYS A 26 11.89 -4.70 14.58
N VAL A 27 12.85 -5.30 13.88
CA VAL A 27 13.86 -6.16 14.53
C VAL A 27 14.81 -5.38 15.43
N TYR A 28 15.07 -4.09 15.16
CA TYR A 28 15.93 -3.27 16.03
C TYR A 28 15.31 -2.99 17.40
N THR A 29 13.99 -3.05 17.53
CA THR A 29 13.30 -2.89 18.81
C THR A 29 13.31 -4.17 19.65
N SER A 30 13.42 -5.34 18.99
CA SER A 30 13.27 -6.65 19.64
C SER A 30 14.55 -7.48 19.70
N VAL A 31 15.62 -7.08 19.00
CA VAL A 31 16.86 -7.84 18.86
C VAL A 31 18.08 -6.93 19.02
N ASP A 32 18.83 -7.10 20.11
CA ASP A 32 20.03 -6.30 20.46
C ASP A 32 21.14 -6.31 19.39
N LYS A 33 21.17 -7.33 18.53
CA LYS A 33 22.18 -7.51 17.48
C LYS A 33 21.54 -7.69 16.10
N ALA A 34 20.51 -6.89 15.80
CA ALA A 34 19.95 -6.84 14.47
C ALA A 34 20.97 -6.27 13.46
N ASP A 35 21.01 -6.85 12.25
CA ASP A 35 21.84 -6.41 11.13
C ASP A 35 21.02 -6.14 9.84
N CYS A 36 19.70 -6.21 9.95
CA CYS A 36 18.78 -5.96 8.84
C CYS A 36 18.95 -4.53 8.31
N LYS A 37 19.03 -4.38 6.99
CA LYS A 37 19.18 -3.08 6.32
C LYS A 37 18.33 -2.95 5.05
N ASP A 38 17.37 -3.84 4.87
CA ASP A 38 16.62 -3.95 3.60
C ASP A 38 15.85 -2.66 3.25
N CYS A 39 15.28 -1.95 4.23
CA CYS A 39 14.62 -0.68 3.99
C CYS A 39 15.60 0.45 3.64
N VAL A 40 16.80 0.43 4.24
CA VAL A 40 17.90 1.38 3.97
C VAL A 40 18.40 1.17 2.54
N ASP A 41 18.76 -0.08 2.20
CA ASP A 41 19.24 -0.48 0.87
C ASP A 41 18.19 -0.20 -0.23
N ALA A 42 16.90 -0.32 0.12
CA ALA A 42 15.80 -0.06 -0.80
C ALA A 42 15.52 1.42 -1.09
N CYS A 43 16.07 2.35 -0.31
CA CYS A 43 15.70 3.76 -0.36
C CYS A 43 16.59 4.54 -1.34
N PRO A 44 16.06 4.99 -2.50
CA PRO A 44 16.86 5.72 -3.48
C PRO A 44 17.30 7.11 -2.98
N LYS A 45 16.58 7.66 -2.00
CA LYS A 45 16.88 8.95 -1.36
C LYS A 45 17.83 8.84 -0.18
N HIS A 46 18.18 7.62 0.26
CA HIS A 46 18.98 7.38 1.46
C HIS A 46 18.40 8.09 2.70
N ALA A 47 17.07 8.14 2.81
CA ALA A 47 16.38 8.87 3.88
C ALA A 47 16.30 8.08 5.20
N TRP A 48 16.58 6.77 5.19
CA TRP A 48 16.60 5.99 6.42
C TRP A 48 17.91 6.20 7.17
N VAL A 49 17.81 6.56 8.44
CA VAL A 49 18.93 6.73 9.36
C VAL A 49 18.93 5.53 10.30
N LEU A 50 19.98 4.72 10.22
CA LEU A 50 20.13 3.56 11.08
C LEU A 50 21.15 3.86 12.17
N ASP A 51 20.72 3.80 13.42
CA ASP A 51 21.61 3.84 14.58
C ASP A 51 21.75 2.45 15.23
N ALA A 52 22.49 2.35 16.33
CA ALA A 52 22.79 1.07 16.98
C ALA A 52 21.56 0.36 17.59
N TYR A 53 20.45 1.08 17.82
CA TYR A 53 19.29 0.58 18.56
C TYR A 53 17.94 0.91 17.90
N ALA A 54 17.91 1.76 16.88
CA ALA A 54 16.70 2.26 16.28
C ALA A 54 16.86 2.58 14.79
N LEU A 55 15.72 2.52 14.10
CA LEU A 55 15.54 2.98 12.75
C LEU A 55 14.81 4.33 12.78
N GLY A 56 15.45 5.37 12.26
CA GLY A 56 14.88 6.71 12.09
C GLY A 56 14.68 7.07 10.62
N LEU A 57 13.87 8.09 10.35
CA LEU A 57 13.59 8.60 9.01
C LEU A 57 13.92 10.10 8.95
N ASP A 58 14.79 10.47 8.01
CA ASP A 58 14.95 11.85 7.56
C ASP A 58 13.76 12.22 6.66
N THR A 59 12.82 12.98 7.23
CA THR A 59 11.58 13.39 6.54
C THR A 59 11.82 14.39 5.43
N ASP A 60 12.91 15.17 5.49
CA ASP A 60 13.24 16.17 4.48
C ASP A 60 13.86 15.51 3.23
N ALA A 61 14.59 14.41 3.42
CA ALA A 61 15.12 13.59 2.33
C ALA A 61 14.08 12.63 1.71
N CYS A 62 13.11 12.17 2.50
CA CYS A 62 12.11 11.20 2.07
C CYS A 62 11.11 11.81 1.07
N ASP A 63 10.92 11.16 -0.08
CA ASP A 63 9.97 11.57 -1.10
C ASP A 63 8.64 10.79 -1.07
N GLY A 64 8.43 9.96 -0.03
CA GLY A 64 7.22 9.16 0.12
C GLY A 64 7.07 8.04 -0.92
N CYS A 65 8.14 7.65 -1.65
CA CYS A 65 8.03 6.64 -2.71
C CYS A 65 7.53 5.26 -2.27
N GLY A 66 7.59 4.94 -0.97
CA GLY A 66 7.07 3.70 -0.39
C GLY A 66 7.85 2.44 -0.75
N LEU A 67 9.00 2.55 -1.43
CA LEU A 67 9.81 1.39 -1.84
C LEU A 67 10.31 0.53 -0.66
N CYS A 68 10.47 1.14 0.51
CA CYS A 68 10.86 0.47 1.74
C CYS A 68 9.80 -0.52 2.27
N VAL A 69 8.52 -0.27 2.00
CA VAL A 69 7.40 -1.10 2.48
C VAL A 69 7.51 -2.55 2.02
N PRO A 70 7.57 -2.85 0.71
CA PRO A 70 7.74 -4.22 0.24
C PRO A 70 9.15 -4.79 0.44
N ALA A 71 10.13 -3.96 0.82
CA ALA A 71 11.47 -4.43 1.14
C ALA A 71 11.57 -4.93 2.59
N CYS A 72 10.72 -4.45 3.51
CA CYS A 72 10.75 -4.81 4.91
C CYS A 72 10.24 -6.25 5.14
N PRO A 73 11.09 -7.21 5.53
CA PRO A 73 10.69 -8.61 5.65
C PRO A 73 9.72 -8.87 6.81
N SER A 74 9.90 -8.14 7.91
CA SER A 74 9.02 -8.24 9.09
C SER A 74 7.70 -7.48 8.92
N GLY A 75 7.54 -6.73 7.82
CA GLY A 75 6.35 -5.92 7.57
C GLY A 75 6.16 -4.80 8.58
N ALA A 76 7.25 -4.24 9.12
CA ALA A 76 7.22 -3.15 10.09
C ALA A 76 6.96 -1.77 9.48
N LEU A 77 6.98 -1.64 8.16
CA LEU A 77 6.81 -0.36 7.46
C LEU A 77 5.48 -0.34 6.72
N HIS A 78 4.74 0.75 6.89
CA HIS A 78 3.42 0.94 6.28
C HIS A 78 3.34 2.32 5.63
N ILE A 79 2.53 2.42 4.58
CA ILE A 79 2.21 3.70 3.95
C ILE A 79 0.76 3.62 3.46
N HIS A 80 0.03 4.71 3.59
CA HIS A 80 -1.33 4.79 3.10
C HIS A 80 -1.31 5.02 1.58
N PHE A 81 -1.91 4.08 0.85
CA PHE A 81 -2.02 4.17 -0.60
C PHE A 81 -3.41 4.66 -1.02
N PRO A 82 -3.51 5.73 -1.82
CA PRO A 82 -4.76 6.01 -2.51
C PRO A 82 -5.00 4.92 -3.56
N TRP A 83 -6.23 4.43 -3.64
CA TRP A 83 -6.59 3.32 -4.52
C TRP A 83 -7.95 3.59 -5.15
N ALA A 84 -8.18 3.00 -6.31
CA ALA A 84 -9.44 3.10 -7.03
C ALA A 84 -9.84 1.72 -7.54
N ILE A 85 -11.08 1.31 -7.27
CA ILE A 85 -11.68 0.13 -7.93
C ILE A 85 -12.68 0.61 -8.97
N ARG A 86 -12.73 -0.09 -10.10
CA ARG A 86 -13.83 -0.03 -11.07
C ARG A 86 -14.37 -1.42 -11.34
N THR A 87 -15.63 -1.47 -11.76
CA THR A 87 -16.22 -2.69 -12.30
C THR A 87 -16.18 -2.63 -13.83
N PHE A 88 -15.84 -3.74 -14.47
CA PHE A 88 -15.85 -3.86 -15.92
C PHE A 88 -16.35 -5.24 -16.30
N GLY A 89 -17.55 -5.32 -16.89
CA GLY A 89 -18.13 -6.61 -17.31
C GLY A 89 -18.32 -7.59 -16.14
N GLY A 90 -18.64 -7.09 -14.94
CA GLY A 90 -18.79 -7.88 -13.72
C GLY A 90 -17.48 -8.22 -12.99
N LEU A 91 -16.32 -7.83 -13.52
CA LEU A 91 -15.02 -8.00 -12.87
C LEU A 91 -14.65 -6.74 -12.07
N GLN A 92 -14.14 -6.92 -10.86
CA GLN A 92 -13.51 -5.85 -10.09
C GLN A 92 -12.06 -5.67 -10.53
N ILE A 93 -11.69 -4.45 -10.90
CA ILE A 93 -10.35 -4.07 -11.35
C ILE A 93 -9.84 -2.97 -10.43
N ALA A 94 -8.69 -3.19 -9.79
CA ALA A 94 -7.99 -2.12 -9.08
C ALA A 94 -7.13 -1.34 -10.06
N LEU A 95 -7.21 -0.01 -10.02
CA LEU A 95 -6.45 0.89 -10.86
C LEU A 95 -5.34 1.54 -10.04
N PHE A 96 -4.13 1.45 -10.57
CA PHE A 96 -2.97 2.14 -10.02
C PHE A 96 -2.18 2.85 -11.12
N ALA A 97 -1.67 4.02 -10.81
CA ALA A 97 -0.78 4.80 -11.65
C ALA A 97 0.45 5.21 -10.83
N CYS A 98 1.63 5.28 -11.43
CA CYS A 98 2.74 5.97 -10.76
C CYS A 98 2.64 7.48 -10.99
N GLU A 99 3.12 8.31 -10.08
CA GLU A 99 3.03 9.78 -10.20
C GLU A 99 3.76 10.35 -11.42
N PHE A 100 4.70 9.59 -12.00
CA PHE A 100 5.39 9.96 -13.24
C PHE A 100 4.64 9.59 -14.53
N SER A 101 3.45 8.98 -14.47
CA SER A 101 2.73 8.41 -15.63
C SER A 101 1.79 9.37 -16.39
N ASP A 102 2.01 10.68 -16.29
CA ASP A 102 1.15 11.74 -16.88
C ASP A 102 -0.34 11.64 -16.48
N ILE A 103 -0.62 11.04 -15.31
CA ILE A 103 -1.94 10.93 -14.70
C ILE A 103 -1.97 11.83 -13.47
N ASP A 104 -2.93 12.77 -13.44
CA ASP A 104 -3.09 13.77 -12.38
C ASP A 104 -4.35 13.51 -11.55
N GLU A 105 -4.67 12.24 -11.34
CA GLU A 105 -5.82 11.82 -10.52
C GLU A 105 -5.35 11.55 -9.10
N GLU A 106 -6.00 12.14 -8.10
CA GLU A 106 -5.63 11.93 -6.69
C GLU A 106 -5.87 10.47 -6.24
N THR A 107 -6.97 9.87 -6.70
CA THR A 107 -7.29 8.46 -6.37
C THR A 107 -6.63 7.51 -7.35
N GLY A 108 -5.93 6.50 -6.82
CA GLY A 108 -5.26 5.48 -7.64
C GLY A 108 -3.88 5.89 -8.13
N THR A 109 -3.42 7.12 -7.89
CA THR A 109 -2.03 7.52 -8.20
C THR A 109 -1.15 7.35 -6.98
N LEU A 110 -0.15 6.48 -7.11
CA LEU A 110 0.86 6.22 -6.09
C LEU A 110 2.13 6.99 -6.42
N PRO A 111 2.93 7.41 -5.42
CA PRO A 111 4.29 7.87 -5.66
C PRO A 111 5.08 6.86 -6.50
N CYS A 112 5.04 5.57 -6.14
CA CYS A 112 5.62 4.51 -6.95
C CYS A 112 4.74 3.27 -6.97
N ILE A 113 4.55 2.68 -8.16
CA ILE A 113 3.84 1.40 -8.30
C ILE A 113 4.56 0.25 -7.57
N HIS A 114 5.89 0.33 -7.49
CA HIS A 114 6.73 -0.67 -6.83
C HIS A 114 6.67 -0.60 -5.30
N ALA A 115 5.85 0.29 -4.74
CA ALA A 115 5.49 0.28 -3.33
C ALA A 115 4.43 -0.80 -3.00
N LEU A 116 3.70 -1.29 -4.01
CA LEU A 116 2.79 -2.42 -3.85
C LEU A 116 3.57 -3.74 -3.69
N GLY A 117 3.61 -4.26 -2.47
CA GLY A 117 4.26 -5.52 -2.12
C GLY A 117 3.36 -6.74 -2.20
N LEU A 118 3.95 -7.91 -1.96
CA LEU A 118 3.23 -9.18 -1.85
C LEU A 118 2.03 -9.10 -0.91
N ARG A 119 2.17 -8.41 0.24
CA ARG A 119 1.10 -8.23 1.22
C ARG A 119 -0.10 -7.48 0.63
N GLN A 120 0.13 -6.34 -0.03
CA GLN A 120 -0.94 -5.56 -0.65
C GLN A 120 -1.63 -6.36 -1.76
N LEU A 121 -0.86 -7.08 -2.59
CA LEU A 121 -1.43 -7.98 -3.61
C LEU A 121 -2.30 -9.08 -2.97
N LEU A 122 -1.85 -9.68 -1.87
CA LEU A 122 -2.61 -10.70 -1.15
C LEU A 122 -3.90 -10.15 -0.52
N LEU A 123 -3.86 -8.96 0.07
CA LEU A 123 -5.04 -8.29 0.64
C LEU A 123 -6.08 -7.99 -0.44
N MET A 124 -5.66 -7.46 -1.59
CA MET A 124 -6.54 -7.25 -2.75
C MET A 124 -7.12 -8.56 -3.26
N TYR A 125 -6.31 -9.61 -3.36
CA TYR A 125 -6.77 -10.94 -3.79
C TYR A 125 -7.85 -11.49 -2.86
N ASN A 126 -7.63 -11.39 -1.55
CA ASN A 126 -8.60 -11.83 -0.54
C ASN A 126 -9.89 -11.00 -0.53
N ALA A 127 -9.83 -9.75 -0.99
CA ALA A 127 -10.99 -8.90 -1.21
C ALA A 127 -11.75 -9.22 -2.51
N GLY A 128 -11.30 -10.21 -3.30
CA GLY A 128 -11.93 -10.62 -4.57
C GLY A 128 -11.40 -9.89 -5.80
N ILE A 129 -10.36 -9.06 -5.65
CA ILE A 129 -9.74 -8.31 -6.75
C ILE A 129 -8.63 -9.16 -7.34
N GLN A 130 -8.83 -9.64 -8.56
CA GLN A 130 -7.85 -10.50 -9.26
C GLN A 130 -7.16 -9.79 -10.43
N HIS A 131 -7.61 -8.58 -10.75
CA HIS A 131 -7.11 -7.81 -11.89
C HIS A 131 -6.68 -6.42 -11.43
N LEU A 132 -5.44 -6.09 -11.76
CA LEU A 132 -4.87 -4.76 -11.56
C LEU A 132 -4.61 -4.15 -12.94
N LEU A 133 -5.05 -2.92 -13.13
CA LEU A 133 -4.69 -2.10 -14.28
C LEU A 133 -3.67 -1.06 -13.82
N VAL A 134 -2.48 -1.12 -14.41
CA VAL A 134 -1.35 -0.28 -14.01
C VAL A 134 -0.95 0.62 -15.16
N ALA A 135 -0.62 1.87 -14.86
CA ALA A 135 0.04 2.79 -15.77
C ALA A 135 1.35 3.30 -15.15
N THR A 136 2.45 3.17 -15.90
CA THR A 136 3.78 3.64 -15.48
C THR A 136 4.42 4.54 -16.53
N ALA A 137 5.45 5.27 -16.10
CA ALA A 137 6.45 5.85 -16.98
C ALA A 137 7.54 4.82 -17.33
N GLU A 138 8.71 5.28 -17.79
CA GLU A 138 9.88 4.45 -18.04
C GLU A 138 10.57 4.05 -16.71
N CYS A 139 10.29 2.83 -16.22
CA CYS A 139 10.82 2.36 -14.95
C CYS A 139 12.31 2.02 -14.96
N GLU A 140 12.91 1.72 -16.11
CA GLU A 140 14.35 1.38 -16.22
C GLU A 140 15.25 2.60 -15.99
N GLY A 141 14.86 3.77 -16.52
CA GLY A 141 15.56 5.05 -16.33
C GLY A 141 15.08 5.87 -15.13
N CYS A 142 14.15 5.36 -14.34
CA CYS A 142 13.54 6.11 -13.25
C CYS A 142 14.52 6.32 -12.08
N THR A 143 14.46 7.47 -11.41
CA THR A 143 15.22 7.75 -10.16
C THR A 143 14.87 6.80 -9.01
N ARG A 144 13.75 6.08 -9.13
CA ARG A 144 13.24 5.07 -8.19
C ARG A 144 13.36 3.64 -8.74
N HIS A 145 14.21 3.45 -9.74
CA HIS A 145 14.46 2.16 -10.35
C HIS A 145 14.89 1.13 -9.29
N ARG A 146 14.37 -0.08 -9.39
CA ARG A 146 14.79 -1.24 -8.60
C ARG A 146 14.80 -2.49 -9.46
N PRO A 147 15.72 -3.44 -9.20
CA PRO A 147 15.80 -4.69 -9.95
C PRO A 147 14.57 -5.58 -9.74
N THR A 148 13.92 -5.47 -8.58
CA THR A 148 12.69 -6.20 -8.26
C THR A 148 11.56 -5.22 -8.01
N GLY A 149 10.44 -5.40 -8.72
CA GLY A 149 9.24 -4.58 -8.60
C GLY A 149 7.98 -5.41 -8.41
N ILE A 150 6.83 -4.79 -8.68
CA ILE A 150 5.51 -5.39 -8.50
C ILE A 150 5.32 -6.69 -9.31
N GLN A 151 5.98 -6.81 -10.47
CA GLN A 151 5.95 -8.03 -11.27
C GLN A 151 6.62 -9.22 -10.57
N HIS A 152 7.69 -8.96 -9.80
CA HIS A 152 8.32 -10.00 -8.97
C HIS A 152 7.37 -10.46 -7.86
N GLN A 153 6.72 -9.50 -7.20
CA GLN A 153 5.74 -9.75 -6.13
C GLN A 153 4.54 -10.54 -6.65
N LEU A 154 4.03 -10.20 -7.85
CA LEU A 154 2.97 -10.92 -8.53
C LEU A 154 3.37 -12.38 -8.80
N LYS A 155 4.59 -12.61 -9.27
CA LYS A 155 5.10 -13.97 -9.51
C LYS A 155 5.18 -14.78 -8.22
N GLN A 156 5.59 -14.18 -7.11
CA GLN A 156 5.58 -14.83 -5.80
C GLN A 156 4.16 -15.16 -5.34
N LEU A 157 3.22 -14.22 -5.46
CA LEU A 157 1.81 -14.44 -5.14
C LEU A 157 1.23 -15.58 -5.98
N ASN A 158 1.41 -15.55 -7.29
CA ASN A 158 0.83 -16.55 -8.18
C ASN A 158 1.39 -17.95 -7.94
N ARG A 159 2.65 -18.09 -7.50
CA ARG A 159 3.17 -19.38 -7.00
C ARG A 159 2.39 -19.86 -5.78
N LEU A 160 2.18 -18.99 -4.79
CA LEU A 160 1.41 -19.33 -3.58
C LEU A 160 -0.06 -19.67 -3.87
N LEU A 161 -0.65 -19.06 -4.90
CA LEU A 161 -2.01 -19.33 -5.36
C LEU A 161 -2.09 -20.67 -6.10
N ASP A 162 -1.12 -20.95 -6.98
CA ASP A 162 -1.02 -22.19 -7.73
C ASP A 162 -0.89 -23.41 -6.80
N ASP A 163 -0.01 -23.32 -5.79
CA ASP A 163 0.13 -24.33 -4.73
C ASP A 163 -1.19 -24.63 -3.98
N ARG A 164 -2.17 -23.73 -4.06
CA ARG A 164 -3.49 -23.82 -3.42
C ARG A 164 -4.63 -24.04 -4.42
N ASN A 165 -4.33 -24.32 -5.69
CA ASN A 165 -5.31 -24.46 -6.78
C ASN A 165 -6.25 -23.25 -6.90
N LYS A 166 -5.71 -22.04 -6.70
CA LYS A 166 -6.45 -20.79 -6.80
C LYS A 166 -6.15 -20.08 -8.12
N PRO A 167 -7.12 -19.37 -8.72
CA PRO A 167 -6.89 -18.63 -9.95
C PRO A 167 -5.83 -17.53 -9.74
N PRO A 168 -4.99 -17.25 -10.75
CA PRO A 168 -3.93 -16.27 -10.63
C PRO A 168 -4.47 -14.83 -10.57
N MET A 169 -3.69 -13.95 -9.95
CA MET A 169 -3.83 -12.52 -10.11
C MET A 169 -3.12 -12.05 -11.38
N ASN A 170 -3.65 -11.03 -12.05
CA ASN A 170 -3.09 -10.46 -13.27
C ASN A 170 -2.87 -8.96 -13.15
N ILE A 171 -1.70 -8.49 -13.56
CA ILE A 171 -1.39 -7.06 -13.73
C ILE A 171 -1.35 -6.75 -15.23
N LEU A 172 -2.14 -5.77 -15.64
CA LEU A 172 -2.23 -5.27 -17.00
C LEU A 172 -1.56 -3.90 -17.07
N ASP A 173 -0.35 -3.83 -17.61
CA ASP A 173 0.33 -2.58 -17.89
C ASP A 173 -0.26 -1.91 -19.14
N ARG A 174 -0.74 -0.68 -19.01
CA ARG A 174 -1.42 0.06 -20.07
C ARG A 174 -0.98 1.52 -20.08
N SER A 175 -1.13 2.14 -21.25
CA SER A 175 -0.87 3.58 -21.39
C SER A 175 -1.81 4.41 -20.50
N SER A 176 -1.34 5.60 -20.15
CA SER A 176 -2.11 6.58 -19.39
C SER A 176 -3.48 6.88 -20.00
N GLN A 177 -3.58 6.88 -21.33
CA GLN A 177 -4.84 7.08 -22.05
C GLN A 177 -5.86 5.96 -21.80
N VAL A 178 -5.43 4.70 -21.85
CA VAL A 178 -6.31 3.54 -21.58
C VAL A 178 -6.72 3.53 -20.12
N TRP A 179 -5.78 3.83 -19.22
CA TRP A 179 -6.04 3.95 -17.80
C TRP A 179 -7.12 5.01 -17.50
N LYS A 180 -6.96 6.24 -18.02
CA LYS A 180 -7.94 7.34 -17.86
C LYS A 180 -9.30 6.97 -18.42
N THR A 181 -9.33 6.25 -19.55
CA THR A 181 -10.58 5.78 -20.16
C THR A 181 -11.34 4.83 -19.25
N ILE A 182 -10.66 3.91 -18.57
CA ILE A 182 -11.31 2.97 -17.64
C ILE A 182 -11.67 3.68 -16.33
N PHE A 183 -10.79 4.56 -15.83
CA PHE A 183 -11.02 5.33 -14.62
C PHE A 183 -12.28 6.22 -14.70
N ASN A 184 -12.51 6.86 -15.85
CA ASN A 184 -13.63 7.77 -16.10
C ASN A 184 -14.95 7.08 -16.50
N ARG A 185 -15.00 5.75 -16.57
CA ARG A 185 -16.26 5.03 -16.81
C ARG A 185 -17.11 4.99 -15.53
N ASP A 186 -18.42 5.19 -15.70
CA ASP A 186 -19.41 5.43 -14.64
C ASP A 186 -19.77 4.23 -13.73
N GLU A 187 -19.11 3.07 -13.85
CA GLU A 187 -19.34 1.95 -12.92
C GLU A 187 -18.46 2.08 -11.66
N VAL A 188 -18.70 3.13 -10.88
CA VAL A 188 -18.01 3.44 -9.61
C VAL A 188 -18.67 2.69 -8.44
N ILE A 189 -17.91 1.90 -7.67
CA ILE A 189 -18.41 1.22 -6.47
C ILE A 189 -17.87 1.81 -5.14
N SER A 190 -16.75 2.53 -5.11
CA SER A 190 -16.30 3.15 -3.85
C SER A 190 -15.25 4.25 -4.04
N GLN A 191 -15.49 5.42 -3.47
CA GLN A 191 -14.46 6.35 -3.02
C GLN A 191 -14.18 6.06 -1.54
N GLY A 192 -12.91 6.01 -1.13
CA GLY A 192 -12.52 5.88 0.27
C GLY A 192 -13.26 6.91 1.13
N THR A 193 -13.84 6.47 2.24
CA THR A 193 -14.71 7.30 3.06
C THR A 193 -13.93 8.40 3.78
N GLN A 194 -14.04 9.63 3.31
CA GLN A 194 -14.08 10.81 4.18
C GLN A 194 -15.50 11.38 4.15
N MET A 195 -16.40 10.87 5.01
CA MET A 195 -17.73 11.47 5.17
C MET A 195 -17.69 12.59 6.21
N PRO A 196 -18.18 13.81 5.91
CA PRO A 196 -18.32 14.86 6.89
C PRO A 196 -19.39 14.49 7.94
N ARG A 197 -19.02 14.57 9.23
CA ARG A 197 -19.79 14.20 10.43
C ARG A 197 -21.27 14.63 10.43
N ARG A 198 -21.62 15.70 9.71
CA ARG A 198 -22.98 16.28 9.65
C ARG A 198 -24.04 15.40 8.96
N HIS A 199 -23.65 14.41 8.14
CA HIS A 199 -24.61 13.57 7.40
C HIS A 199 -25.07 12.31 8.16
N PHE A 200 -24.35 11.92 9.23
CA PHE A 200 -24.65 10.73 10.03
C PHE A 200 -25.88 10.94 10.95
N LEU A 201 -26.08 12.16 11.47
CA LEU A 201 -27.09 12.44 12.49
C LEU A 201 -28.52 12.70 11.96
N ARG A 202 -28.73 12.71 10.63
CA ARG A 202 -30.05 12.98 10.01
C ARG A 202 -30.77 11.73 9.46
N GLY A 203 -30.63 10.58 10.12
CA GLY A 203 -31.56 9.45 9.90
C GLY A 203 -31.29 8.56 8.70
N GLY A 204 -30.04 8.45 8.24
CA GLY A 204 -29.64 7.54 7.14
C GLY A 204 -29.58 6.05 7.51
N GLY A 205 -30.29 5.60 8.54
CA GLY A 205 -30.21 4.23 9.09
C GLY A 205 -31.00 3.16 8.34
N GLN A 206 -31.76 3.50 7.29
CA GLN A 206 -32.68 2.57 6.62
C GLN A 206 -32.46 2.39 5.10
N LEU A 207 -31.38 2.93 4.54
CA LEU A 207 -31.00 2.72 3.12
C LEU A 207 -29.71 1.90 2.94
N LEU A 208 -29.45 0.96 3.85
CA LEU A 208 -28.43 -0.08 3.66
C LEU A 208 -28.99 -1.22 2.79
N ARG A 209 -29.29 -0.92 1.52
CA ARG A 209 -29.51 -1.93 0.47
C ARG A 209 -28.35 -1.89 -0.52
N ARG A 210 -27.41 -2.82 -0.34
CA ARG A 210 -26.63 -3.44 -1.42
C ARG A 210 -25.71 -2.54 -2.25
N GLN A 211 -25.06 -1.56 -1.63
CA GLN A 211 -23.74 -1.09 -2.10
C GLN A 211 -22.71 -1.71 -1.18
N LEU A 212 -22.04 -2.77 -1.67
CA LEU A 212 -20.79 -3.22 -1.07
C LEU A 212 -19.82 -2.06 -1.20
N VAL A 213 -19.75 -1.20 -0.17
CA VAL A 213 -18.51 -0.48 0.10
C VAL A 213 -17.50 -1.60 0.30
N VAL A 214 -16.66 -1.85 -0.70
CA VAL A 214 -15.50 -2.71 -0.50
C VAL A 214 -14.72 -2.02 0.60
N ALA A 215 -14.74 -2.58 1.81
CA ALA A 215 -13.92 -2.09 2.91
C ALA A 215 -12.49 -2.03 2.36
N ASP A 216 -11.83 -0.90 2.55
CA ASP A 216 -10.51 -0.64 2.00
C ASP A 216 -9.51 -1.72 2.42
N PRO A 217 -9.20 -2.70 1.55
CA PRO A 217 -8.42 -3.85 1.95
C PRO A 217 -6.96 -3.47 2.19
N LEU A 218 -6.52 -2.31 1.70
CA LEU A 218 -5.17 -1.79 1.91
C LEU A 218 -5.03 -1.05 3.24
N ASN A 219 -6.14 -0.61 3.84
CA ASN A 219 -6.18 0.14 5.10
C ASN A 219 -6.96 -0.60 6.22
N LEU A 220 -7.18 -1.91 6.10
CA LEU A 220 -7.73 -2.73 7.19
C LEU A 220 -6.72 -2.77 8.35
N PRO A 221 -7.15 -2.52 9.61
CA PRO A 221 -6.26 -2.59 10.77
C PRO A 221 -5.64 -3.98 10.84
N GLU A 222 -4.33 -4.00 10.95
CA GLU A 222 -3.56 -5.23 10.84
C GLU A 222 -3.85 -6.13 12.04
N GLY A 223 -4.48 -7.28 11.79
CA GLY A 223 -4.47 -8.36 12.76
C GLY A 223 -3.02 -8.86 12.87
N ARG A 224 -2.51 -8.98 14.11
CA ARG A 224 -1.24 -9.68 14.36
C ARG A 224 -1.30 -11.00 13.62
N THR A 225 -0.39 -11.22 12.67
CA THR A 225 -0.23 -12.53 12.06
C THR A 225 0.25 -13.47 13.16
N ALA A 226 -0.61 -14.38 13.59
CA ALA A 226 -0.15 -15.48 14.43
C ALA A 226 0.92 -16.22 13.61
N PRO A 227 2.16 -16.34 14.10
CA PRO A 227 3.19 -17.07 13.38
C PRO A 227 2.70 -18.51 13.15
N PRO A 228 3.03 -19.13 12.01
CA PRO A 228 2.70 -20.53 11.77
C PRO A 228 3.50 -21.40 12.76
N GLY A 229 2.90 -21.69 13.91
CA GLY A 229 3.50 -22.47 14.99
C GLY A 229 2.74 -22.31 16.30
N GLN A 230 2.86 -23.27 17.22
CA GLN A 230 2.51 -23.06 18.61
C GLN A 230 3.64 -22.31 19.30
N LEU A 231 3.33 -21.24 20.03
CA LEU A 231 4.28 -20.63 20.95
C LEU A 231 4.71 -21.72 21.94
N LEU A 232 6.02 -21.93 22.04
CA LEU A 232 6.56 -22.81 23.09
C LEU A 232 6.06 -22.25 24.43
N PRO A 233 5.60 -23.12 25.35
CA PRO A 233 5.22 -22.68 26.68
C PRO A 233 6.42 -21.92 27.27
N ALA A 234 6.14 -20.77 27.90
CA ALA A 234 7.16 -20.05 28.65
C ALA A 234 7.84 -21.05 29.58
N ALA A 235 9.18 -21.11 29.54
CA ALA A 235 9.91 -21.89 30.52
C ALA A 235 9.49 -21.35 31.89
N ASP A 236 9.00 -22.23 32.76
CA ASP A 236 8.77 -21.87 34.15
C ASP A 236 10.13 -21.46 34.73
N ASP A 237 10.34 -20.15 34.90
CA ASP A 237 11.44 -19.58 35.65
C ASP A 237 11.22 -19.90 37.14
N ASN A 238 11.41 -21.18 37.50
CA ASN A 238 11.51 -21.66 38.87
C ASN A 238 12.77 -22.50 39.02
N VAL A 239 13.90 -21.80 39.22
CA VAL A 239 15.11 -22.32 39.87
C VAL A 239 15.53 -21.32 40.94
#